data_AF-A0AAC9RMD4-F1
#
_entry.id   AF-A0AAC9RMD4-F1
#
_cell.length_a   1.000
_cell.length_b   1.000
_cell.length_c   1.000
_cell.angle_alpha   90.00
_cell.angle_beta   90.00
_cell.angle_gamma   90.00
#
_symmetry.space_group_name_H-M   'P 1'
#
loop_
_entity.id
_entity.type
_entity.pdbx_description
1 polymer ?
#
loop_
_entity_poly.entity_id
_entity_poly.type
_entity_poly.pdbx_seq_one_letter_code
_entity_poly.pdbx_strand_id
1 'polypeptide(L)'
;MKKSFEDKIKETLVKQTDTSIELKEEIWKRIEKSIDKNNANKEEHGIVKKQKPSKKRFWGLGTIAAALIVMFLAGTAPGHATIDRIKELFVPEKTIVEEIEGQEEQTDVSLQKSKLGYVIYFDEERYVLETIDGKDKIAPKEQADYVPEVFMEIEQIEGKTIENLAPEIKNALEEEYGITINIEEVEDPVKGIVLHGTKGKNWDDIVVRCYLVDNTQGGTFIIKQQYFLEAAEGFGHRFYNMLKEFEIVTEEE
;
A
#
# COMPACT_ATOMS: atom_id res chain seq x y z
N MET A 1 7.37 25.74 48.44
CA MET A 1 8.14 25.57 47.18
C MET A 1 7.79 24.19 46.62
N LYS A 2 6.85 24.09 45.67
CA LYS A 2 6.35 22.82 45.10
C LYS A 2 5.84 23.03 43.66
N LYS A 3 6.60 23.81 42.89
CA LYS A 3 6.22 24.38 41.58
C LYS A 3 7.18 23.95 40.45
N SER A 4 7.68 22.72 40.49
CA SER A 4 8.75 22.29 39.56
C SER A 4 8.54 20.93 38.90
N PHE A 5 7.53 20.17 39.31
CA PHE A 5 7.28 18.83 38.78
C PHE A 5 6.03 18.80 37.90
N GLU A 6 4.91 19.36 38.36
CA GLU A 6 3.70 19.53 37.55
C GLU A 6 3.94 20.45 36.35
N ASP A 7 4.68 21.54 36.55
CA ASP A 7 5.07 22.44 35.45
C ASP A 7 5.98 21.73 34.44
N LYS A 8 6.89 20.85 34.89
CA LYS A 8 7.73 20.04 34.00
C LYS A 8 6.94 18.99 33.23
N ILE A 9 5.98 18.32 33.87
CA ILE A 9 5.10 17.33 33.22
C ILE A 9 4.26 18.03 32.15
N LYS A 10 3.67 19.17 32.49
CA LYS A 10 2.86 19.96 31.56
C LYS A 10 3.71 20.49 30.41
N GLU A 11 4.93 20.93 30.68
CA GLU A 11 5.88 21.38 29.67
C GLU A 11 6.34 20.23 28.76
N THR A 12 6.59 19.03 29.28
CA THR A 12 6.90 17.85 28.45
C THR A 12 5.71 17.37 27.64
N LEU A 13 4.49 17.40 28.18
CA LEU A 13 3.29 17.03 27.44
C LEU A 13 3.01 18.04 26.32
N VAL A 14 3.07 19.34 26.61
CA VAL A 14 2.92 20.39 25.60
C VAL A 14 4.04 20.30 24.56
N LYS A 15 5.29 20.11 24.97
CA LYS A 15 6.40 19.90 24.03
C LYS A 15 6.21 18.64 23.20
N GLN A 16 5.80 17.52 23.76
CA GLN A 16 5.58 16.29 22.99
C GLN A 16 4.39 16.44 22.04
N THR A 17 3.31 17.11 22.46
CA THR A 17 2.17 17.42 21.60
C THR A 17 2.58 18.38 20.48
N ASP A 18 3.29 19.47 20.78
CA ASP A 18 3.74 20.44 19.79
C ASP A 18 4.78 19.82 18.84
N THR A 19 5.72 19.02 19.35
CA THR A 19 6.71 18.31 18.51
C THR A 19 6.02 17.24 17.66
N SER A 20 4.99 16.55 18.16
CA SER A 20 4.20 15.59 17.38
C SER A 20 3.37 16.28 16.29
N ILE A 21 2.88 17.49 16.55
CA ILE A 21 2.16 18.31 15.57
C ILE A 21 3.15 18.85 14.54
N GLU A 22 4.32 19.34 14.95
CA GLU A 22 5.37 19.82 14.03
C GLU A 22 5.93 18.69 13.17
N LEU A 23 6.15 17.49 13.72
CA LEU A 23 6.56 16.30 12.97
C LEU A 23 5.45 15.84 12.03
N LYS A 24 4.19 15.82 12.47
CA LYS A 24 3.03 15.54 11.61
C LYS A 24 2.96 16.55 10.46
N GLU A 25 3.14 17.84 10.73
CA GLU A 25 3.18 18.91 9.74
C GLU A 25 4.38 18.80 8.81
N GLU A 26 5.56 18.39 9.30
CA GLU A 26 6.75 18.21 8.47
C GLU A 26 6.59 16.99 7.55
N ILE A 27 5.99 15.91 8.03
CA ILE A 27 5.67 14.72 7.24
C ILE A 27 4.59 15.07 6.20
N TRP A 28 3.54 15.81 6.58
CA TRP A 28 2.54 16.32 5.62
C TRP A 28 3.14 17.28 4.61
N LYS A 29 4.03 18.18 5.03
CA LYS A 29 4.79 19.05 4.11
C LYS A 29 5.72 18.26 3.22
N ARG A 30 6.25 17.12 3.66
CA ARG A 30 7.07 16.23 2.82
C ARG A 30 6.20 15.49 1.80
N ILE A 31 5.03 15.01 2.22
CA ILE A 31 3.99 14.47 1.33
C ILE A 31 3.62 15.54 0.29
N GLU A 32 3.29 16.77 0.72
CA GLU A 32 2.94 17.92 -0.13
C GLU A 32 4.10 18.43 -1.01
N LYS A 33 5.34 18.38 -0.54
CA LYS A 33 6.52 18.80 -1.30
C LYS A 33 7.00 17.73 -2.30
N SER A 34 6.82 16.45 -1.98
CA SER A 34 7.00 15.35 -2.94
C SER A 34 5.96 15.43 -4.05
N ILE A 35 4.77 15.92 -3.69
CA ILE A 35 3.69 16.33 -4.56
C ILE A 35 4.19 17.48 -5.50
N ASP A 36 4.67 18.61 -4.97
CA ASP A 36 5.03 19.80 -5.77
C ASP A 36 6.30 19.69 -6.64
N LYS A 37 7.35 19.01 -6.17
CA LYS A 37 8.65 18.95 -6.87
C LYS A 37 8.57 18.25 -8.24
N ASN A 38 7.60 17.36 -8.43
CA ASN A 38 7.39 16.67 -9.71
C ASN A 38 6.69 17.55 -10.77
N ASN A 39 6.15 18.72 -10.38
CA ASN A 39 5.55 19.68 -11.32
C ASN A 39 6.58 20.64 -11.96
N ALA A 40 7.73 20.88 -11.32
CA ALA A 40 8.74 21.80 -11.83
C ALA A 40 9.63 21.23 -12.96
N ASN A 41 9.66 19.91 -13.15
CA ASN A 41 10.49 19.25 -14.19
C ASN A 41 9.76 19.02 -15.52
N LYS A 42 8.56 19.58 -15.72
CA LYS A 42 7.78 19.45 -16.97
C LYS A 42 7.91 20.62 -17.94
N GLU A 43 8.81 21.56 -17.69
CA GLU A 43 9.17 22.61 -18.66
C GLU A 43 10.66 22.59 -18.99
N GLU A 44 11.19 21.48 -19.52
CA GLU A 44 12.33 21.53 -20.47
C GLU A 44 12.49 20.20 -21.22
N HIS A 45 11.92 20.15 -22.43
CA HIS A 45 12.31 19.14 -23.42
C HIS A 45 13.72 19.44 -23.93
N GLY A 46 14.67 18.53 -23.70
CA GLY A 46 16.00 18.65 -24.31
C GLY A 46 16.92 17.43 -24.13
N ILE A 47 16.85 16.48 -25.07
CA ILE A 47 17.95 15.56 -25.47
C ILE A 47 18.45 14.58 -24.39
N VAL A 48 17.93 13.34 -24.43
CA VAL A 48 18.51 12.19 -23.71
C VAL A 48 19.86 11.82 -24.34
N LYS A 49 20.97 12.11 -23.65
CA LYS A 49 22.27 11.47 -23.92
C LYS A 49 22.37 10.16 -23.11
N LYS A 50 22.52 9.04 -23.82
CA LYS A 50 22.88 7.72 -23.26
C LYS A 50 24.18 7.80 -22.45
N GLN A 51 24.18 7.31 -21.21
CA GLN A 51 25.39 6.93 -20.49
C GLN A 51 25.35 5.45 -20.11
N LYS A 52 26.48 4.76 -20.38
CA LYS A 52 26.73 3.33 -20.15
C LYS A 52 26.86 3.00 -18.65
N PRO A 53 26.65 1.73 -18.23
CA PRO A 53 26.77 1.34 -16.84
C PRO A 53 28.26 1.19 -16.47
N SER A 54 28.71 1.86 -15.40
CA SER A 54 29.99 1.55 -14.77
C SER A 54 29.74 0.86 -13.43
N LYS A 55 30.20 -0.39 -13.32
CA LYS A 55 30.36 -1.11 -12.07
C LYS A 55 31.19 -0.29 -11.08
N LYS A 56 30.71 -0.11 -9.85
CA LYS A 56 31.53 -0.17 -8.62
C LYS A 56 30.65 -0.23 -7.37
N ARG A 57 30.95 -1.23 -6.55
CA ARG A 57 30.55 -1.39 -5.14
C ARG A 57 30.81 -0.11 -4.35
N PHE A 58 29.88 0.27 -3.47
CA PHE A 58 30.22 0.96 -2.24
C PHE A 58 29.39 0.38 -1.07
N TRP A 59 30.10 0.24 0.05
CA TRP A 59 29.67 -0.30 1.33
C TRP A 59 28.93 0.78 2.13
N GLY A 60 28.22 0.35 3.18
CA GLY A 60 27.17 1.12 3.84
C GLY A 60 27.53 2.45 4.48
N LEU A 61 26.51 3.26 4.68
CA LEU A 61 26.23 4.09 5.86
C LEU A 61 24.85 4.72 5.65
N GLY A 62 24.09 4.77 6.74
CA GLY A 62 22.67 5.06 6.73
C GLY A 62 22.28 6.42 6.14
N THR A 63 21.09 6.40 5.56
CA THR A 63 19.95 7.26 5.84
C THR A 63 18.81 6.55 5.13
N ILE A 64 17.79 6.05 5.86
CA ILE A 64 16.55 5.63 5.20
C ILE A 64 15.92 6.94 4.73
N ALA A 65 16.27 7.33 3.51
CA ALA A 65 15.52 8.34 2.79
C ALA A 65 14.19 7.66 2.45
N ALA A 66 13.17 7.91 3.26
CA ALA A 66 11.78 7.60 2.94
C ALA A 66 11.47 8.27 1.59
N ALA A 67 11.52 7.48 0.53
CA ALA A 67 11.14 7.89 -0.80
C ALA A 67 9.65 7.58 -0.95
N LEU A 68 8.82 8.47 -0.40
CA LEU A 68 7.38 8.46 -0.64
C LEU A 68 7.15 8.62 -2.15
N ILE A 69 6.73 7.54 -2.81
CA ILE A 69 6.31 7.58 -4.22
C ILE A 69 4.85 8.04 -4.24
N VAL A 70 4.63 9.34 -4.08
CA VAL A 70 3.31 9.94 -4.25
C VAL A 70 3.09 10.25 -5.73
N MET A 71 2.21 9.49 -6.39
CA MET A 71 1.86 9.75 -7.77
C MET A 71 0.64 10.70 -7.81
N PHE A 72 0.87 11.93 -8.28
CA PHE A 72 0.03 13.12 -8.11
C PHE A 72 -1.31 13.17 -8.88
N LEU A 73 -2.35 13.72 -8.21
CA LEU A 73 -3.58 14.31 -8.80
C LEU A 73 -3.93 15.71 -8.23
N ALA A 74 -3.06 16.37 -7.43
CA ALA A 74 -3.40 17.64 -6.75
C ALA A 74 -3.48 18.90 -7.65
N GLY A 75 -3.82 18.76 -8.93
CA GLY A 75 -3.96 19.87 -9.88
C GLY A 75 -5.39 20.40 -10.04
N THR A 76 -6.39 19.79 -9.41
CA THR A 76 -7.81 20.18 -9.52
C THR A 76 -8.35 20.60 -8.16
N ALA A 77 -9.32 21.54 -8.12
CA ALA A 77 -9.93 22.03 -6.87
C ALA A 77 -10.53 20.91 -5.96
N PRO A 78 -11.12 19.81 -6.50
CA PRO A 78 -11.55 18.64 -5.71
C PRO A 78 -10.39 17.86 -5.05
N GLY A 79 -9.19 17.93 -5.63
CA GLY A 79 -8.01 17.21 -5.13
C GLY A 79 -7.52 17.70 -3.77
N HIS A 80 -7.72 18.99 -3.44
CA HIS A 80 -7.32 19.56 -2.15
C HIS A 80 -8.24 19.10 -1.01
N ALA A 81 -9.56 19.12 -1.23
CA ALA A 81 -10.54 18.66 -0.24
C ALA A 81 -10.34 17.18 0.13
N THR A 82 -10.02 16.35 -0.87
CA THR A 82 -9.70 14.93 -0.67
C THR A 82 -8.43 14.75 0.19
N ILE A 83 -7.41 15.59 0.00
CA ILE A 83 -6.20 15.55 0.81
C ILE A 83 -6.49 15.97 2.26
N ASP A 84 -7.28 17.02 2.47
CA ASP A 84 -7.61 17.50 3.82
C ASP A 84 -8.40 16.44 4.61
N ARG A 85 -9.36 15.77 3.98
CA ARG A 85 -10.07 14.62 4.59
C ARG A 85 -9.12 13.49 4.97
N ILE A 86 -8.14 13.18 4.11
CA ILE A 86 -7.13 12.17 4.42
C ILE A 86 -6.29 12.61 5.63
N LYS A 87 -5.92 13.89 5.73
CA LYS A 87 -5.17 14.44 6.87
C LYS A 87 -5.93 14.39 8.19
N GLU A 88 -7.26 14.53 8.12
CA GLU A 88 -8.16 14.45 9.27
C GLU A 88 -8.34 13.02 9.77
N LEU A 89 -8.49 12.05 8.86
CA LEU A 89 -8.82 10.67 9.20
C LEU A 89 -7.59 9.78 9.43
N PHE A 90 -6.45 10.11 8.82
CA PHE A 90 -5.28 9.24 8.79
C PHE A 90 -4.04 9.91 9.40
N VAL A 91 -3.21 9.09 10.02
CA VAL A 91 -1.86 9.47 10.45
C VAL A 91 -0.85 9.00 9.42
N PRO A 92 0.14 9.80 9.01
CA PRO A 92 1.08 9.40 7.97
C PRO A 92 1.84 8.10 8.26
N GLU A 93 2.20 7.90 9.52
CA GLU A 93 2.93 6.73 10.00
C GLU A 93 2.29 6.28 11.32
N LYS A 94 2.25 4.97 11.56
CA LYS A 94 1.85 4.37 12.83
C LYS A 94 2.57 3.05 13.05
N THR A 95 2.73 2.67 14.31
CA THR A 95 3.15 1.33 14.69
C THR A 95 1.90 0.47 14.93
N ILE A 96 1.83 -0.68 14.28
CA ILE A 96 0.78 -1.68 14.51
C ILE A 96 1.39 -2.94 15.15
N VAL A 97 0.57 -3.71 15.86
CA VAL A 97 0.94 -5.03 16.35
C VAL A 97 0.27 -6.06 15.46
N GLU A 98 1.07 -6.91 14.83
CA GLU A 98 0.63 -7.97 13.93
C GLU A 98 0.96 -9.33 14.54
N GLU A 99 0.10 -10.34 14.38
CA GLU A 99 0.40 -11.71 14.79
C GLU A 99 0.87 -12.51 13.56
N ILE A 100 2.19 -12.70 13.43
CA ILE A 100 2.82 -13.40 12.30
C ILE A 100 3.45 -14.70 12.80
N GLU A 101 3.13 -15.83 12.16
CA GLU A 101 3.70 -17.15 12.53
C GLU A 101 3.53 -17.49 14.03
N GLY A 102 2.44 -17.02 14.64
CA GLY A 102 2.14 -17.21 16.07
C GLY A 102 2.94 -16.33 17.03
N GLN A 103 3.57 -15.27 16.55
CA GLN A 103 4.30 -14.28 17.35
C GLN A 103 3.76 -12.86 17.10
N GLU A 104 3.69 -12.06 18.16
CA GLU A 104 3.39 -10.63 18.03
C GLU A 104 4.63 -9.89 17.53
N GLU A 105 4.49 -9.17 16.42
CA GLU A 105 5.49 -8.29 15.84
C GLU A 105 4.99 -6.84 15.88
N GLN A 106 5.88 -5.90 16.24
CA GLN A 106 5.63 -4.48 16.06
C GLN A 106 6.16 -4.05 14.69
N THR A 107 5.28 -3.48 13.88
CA THR A 107 5.60 -3.05 12.52
C THR A 107 5.27 -1.57 12.37
N ASP A 108 6.24 -0.78 11.92
CA ASP A 108 6.01 0.60 11.51
C ASP A 108 5.49 0.61 10.07
N VAL A 109 4.31 1.22 9.88
CA VAL A 109 3.63 1.27 8.58
C VAL A 109 3.37 2.71 8.17
N SER A 110 3.48 2.95 6.87
CA SER A 110 3.29 4.26 6.26
C SER A 110 2.06 4.28 5.38
N LEU A 111 1.30 5.37 5.45
CA LEU A 111 0.12 5.62 4.63
C LEU A 111 0.52 5.88 3.18
N GLN A 112 0.09 5.03 2.25
CA GLN A 112 0.16 5.28 0.82
C GLN A 112 -1.19 5.70 0.27
N LYS A 113 -1.18 6.71 -0.61
CA LYS A 113 -2.34 7.11 -1.39
C LYS A 113 -2.14 6.73 -2.86
N SER A 114 -3.10 6.00 -3.41
CA SER A 114 -3.12 5.64 -4.82
C SER A 114 -3.92 6.65 -5.67
N LYS A 115 -3.58 6.72 -6.95
CA LYS A 115 -4.39 7.40 -7.98
C LYS A 115 -5.70 6.68 -8.28
N LEU A 116 -5.83 5.41 -7.92
CA LEU A 116 -7.05 4.62 -8.09
C LEU A 116 -8.12 4.96 -7.04
N GLY A 117 -7.89 5.96 -6.17
CA GLY A 117 -8.89 6.41 -5.21
C GLY A 117 -8.97 5.55 -3.95
N TYR A 118 -7.84 5.01 -3.50
CA TYR A 118 -7.73 4.31 -2.21
C TYR A 118 -6.48 4.76 -1.43
N VAL A 119 -6.49 4.48 -0.14
CA VAL A 119 -5.31 4.52 0.72
C VAL A 119 -5.07 3.15 1.35
N ILE A 120 -3.81 2.87 1.69
CA ILE A 120 -3.42 1.63 2.35
C ILE A 120 -2.18 1.87 3.21
N TYR A 121 -2.04 1.16 4.33
CA TYR A 121 -0.81 1.16 5.13
C TYR A 121 0.03 -0.08 4.83
N PHE A 122 1.34 0.10 4.66
CA PHE A 122 2.28 -1.03 4.66
C PHE A 122 3.67 -0.62 5.16
N ASP A 123 4.46 -1.64 5.54
CA ASP A 123 5.87 -1.51 5.92
C ASP A 123 6.72 -1.18 4.69
N GLU A 124 7.07 0.11 4.57
CA GLU A 124 7.92 0.60 3.48
C GLU A 124 9.35 0.10 3.57
N GLU A 125 9.83 -0.45 4.69
CA GLU A 125 11.16 -1.06 4.74
C GLU A 125 11.16 -2.39 3.98
N ARG A 126 10.06 -3.16 4.08
CA ARG A 126 9.92 -4.50 3.47
C ARG A 126 9.33 -4.50 2.08
N TYR A 127 8.42 -3.58 1.78
CA TYR A 127 7.67 -3.58 0.53
C TYR A 127 7.93 -2.34 -0.31
N VAL A 128 7.68 -2.45 -1.61
CA VAL A 128 7.67 -1.35 -2.57
C VAL A 128 6.36 -1.38 -3.33
N LEU A 129 5.81 -0.19 -3.61
CA LEU A 129 4.67 0.00 -4.50
C LEU A 129 5.15 0.55 -5.84
N GLU A 130 4.79 -0.13 -6.92
CA GLU A 130 5.03 0.30 -8.29
C GLU A 130 3.73 0.39 -9.06
N THR A 131 3.46 1.54 -9.69
CA THR A 131 2.29 1.69 -10.59
C THR A 131 2.70 1.39 -12.02
N ILE A 132 2.11 0.34 -12.60
CA ILE A 132 2.39 -0.12 -13.97
C ILE A 132 1.06 -0.32 -14.69
N ASP A 133 0.90 0.28 -15.88
CA ASP A 133 -0.28 0.13 -16.73
C ASP A 133 -1.62 0.38 -16.04
N GLY A 134 -1.66 1.33 -15.09
CA GLY A 134 -2.87 1.69 -14.35
C GLY A 134 -3.20 0.74 -13.20
N LYS A 135 -2.29 -0.16 -12.83
CA LYS A 135 -2.37 -1.03 -11.66
C LYS A 135 -1.28 -0.68 -10.66
N ASP A 136 -1.57 -0.84 -9.38
CA ASP A 136 -0.56 -0.75 -8.34
C ASP A 136 -0.11 -2.15 -7.92
N LYS A 137 1.19 -2.39 -7.91
CA LYS A 137 1.80 -3.64 -7.46
C LYS A 137 2.64 -3.38 -6.22
N ILE A 138 2.25 -4.01 -5.11
CA ILE A 138 2.99 -4.05 -3.86
C ILE A 138 3.76 -5.37 -3.80
N ALA A 139 5.08 -5.32 -3.76
CA ALA A 139 5.94 -6.50 -3.72
C ALA A 139 7.05 -6.36 -2.68
N PRO A 140 7.58 -7.48 -2.14
CA PRO A 140 8.74 -7.43 -1.26
C PRO A 140 9.95 -6.84 -1.99
N LYS A 141 10.73 -6.00 -1.31
CA LYS A 141 11.98 -5.46 -1.87
C LYS A 141 13.04 -6.52 -2.08
N GLU A 142 13.03 -7.53 -1.22
CA GLU A 142 13.94 -8.66 -1.27
C GLU A 142 13.13 -9.95 -1.34
N GLN A 143 13.41 -10.76 -2.36
CA GLN A 143 12.86 -12.09 -2.52
C GLN A 143 13.94 -12.99 -3.12
N ALA A 144 13.94 -14.27 -2.75
CA ALA A 144 14.82 -15.24 -3.37
C ALA A 144 14.34 -15.61 -4.78
N ASP A 145 15.25 -15.64 -5.75
CA ASP A 145 14.92 -15.94 -7.17
C ASP A 145 14.42 -17.38 -7.40
N TYR A 146 14.63 -18.28 -6.44
CA TYR A 146 14.24 -19.70 -6.56
C TYR A 146 12.82 -20.00 -6.07
N VAL A 147 12.12 -19.01 -5.47
CA VAL A 147 10.74 -19.18 -5.02
C VAL A 147 9.76 -18.45 -5.94
N PRO A 148 8.49 -18.88 -6.02
CA PRO A 148 7.48 -18.16 -6.79
C PRO A 148 7.35 -16.69 -6.36
N GLU A 149 6.98 -15.83 -7.31
CA GLU A 149 6.79 -14.40 -7.08
C GLU A 149 5.71 -14.13 -6.03
N VAL A 150 6.01 -13.21 -5.10
CA VAL A 150 5.10 -12.74 -4.07
C VAL A 150 4.70 -11.29 -4.34
N PHE A 151 3.39 -11.02 -4.43
CA PHE A 151 2.89 -9.66 -4.63
C PHE A 151 1.41 -9.51 -4.23
N MET A 152 1.00 -8.26 -4.07
CA MET A 152 -0.38 -7.81 -4.13
C MET A 152 -0.51 -6.82 -5.29
N GLU A 153 -1.46 -7.05 -6.20
CA GLU A 153 -1.79 -6.15 -7.31
C GLU A 153 -3.20 -5.60 -7.09
N ILE A 154 -3.37 -4.29 -7.25
CA ILE A 154 -4.62 -3.57 -7.08
C ILE A 154 -4.93 -2.84 -8.39
N GLU A 155 -6.09 -3.12 -8.95
CA GLU A 155 -6.63 -2.40 -10.10
C GLU A 155 -8.11 -2.04 -9.87
N GLN A 156 -8.61 -1.11 -10.67
CA GLN A 156 -10.00 -0.68 -10.60
C GLN A 156 -10.65 -0.79 -11.98
N ILE A 157 -11.81 -1.41 -12.05
CA ILE A 157 -12.63 -1.52 -13.25
C ILE A 157 -13.92 -0.74 -13.05
N GLU A 158 -14.05 0.38 -13.75
CA GLU A 158 -15.26 1.20 -13.75
C GLU A 158 -16.41 0.54 -14.55
N GLY A 159 -17.65 0.80 -14.15
CA GLY A 159 -18.85 0.38 -14.88
C GLY A 159 -19.14 -1.13 -14.85
N LYS A 160 -18.36 -1.91 -14.11
CA LYS A 160 -18.62 -3.33 -13.86
C LYS A 160 -18.77 -3.59 -12.36
N THR A 161 -19.89 -4.20 -12.00
CA THR A 161 -20.15 -4.68 -10.63
C THR A 161 -19.45 -6.01 -10.37
N ILE A 162 -19.33 -6.36 -9.08
CA ILE A 162 -18.75 -7.62 -8.63
C ILE A 162 -19.42 -8.83 -9.29
N GLU A 163 -20.75 -8.83 -9.39
CA GLU A 163 -21.52 -9.97 -9.93
C GLU A 163 -21.19 -10.25 -11.40
N ASN A 164 -20.89 -9.20 -12.16
CA ASN A 164 -20.53 -9.32 -13.57
C ASN A 164 -19.05 -9.72 -13.74
N LEU A 165 -18.16 -9.25 -12.85
CA LEU A 165 -16.73 -9.52 -12.93
C LEU A 165 -16.32 -10.87 -12.35
N ALA A 166 -16.97 -11.35 -11.29
CA ALA A 166 -16.56 -12.56 -10.59
C ALA A 166 -16.42 -13.79 -11.50
N PRO A 167 -17.35 -14.07 -12.44
CA PRO A 167 -17.21 -15.20 -13.35
C PRO A 167 -16.06 -15.01 -14.36
N GLU A 168 -15.84 -13.78 -14.85
CA GLU A 168 -14.75 -13.45 -15.76
C GLU A 168 -13.39 -13.68 -15.08
N ILE A 169 -13.22 -13.14 -13.86
CA ILE A 169 -12.00 -13.26 -13.07
C ILE A 169 -11.75 -14.70 -12.64
N LYS A 170 -12.80 -15.44 -12.25
CA LYS A 170 -12.69 -16.86 -11.94
C LYS A 170 -12.08 -17.64 -13.11
N ASN A 171 -12.66 -17.50 -14.30
CA ASN A 171 -12.19 -18.22 -15.48
C ASN A 171 -10.75 -17.84 -15.85
N ALA A 172 -10.42 -16.53 -15.78
CA ALA A 172 -9.06 -16.06 -16.05
C ALA A 172 -8.04 -16.67 -15.09
N LEU A 173 -8.34 -16.73 -13.78
CA LEU A 173 -7.47 -17.33 -12.78
C LEU A 173 -7.34 -18.86 -12.95
N GLU A 174 -8.43 -19.57 -13.27
CA GLU A 174 -8.38 -21.01 -13.52
C GLU A 174 -7.53 -21.34 -14.76
N GLU A 175 -7.63 -20.52 -15.82
CA GLU A 175 -6.83 -20.65 -17.03
C GLU A 175 -5.35 -20.31 -16.79
N GLU A 176 -5.06 -19.19 -16.12
CA GLU A 176 -3.71 -18.69 -15.84
C GLU A 176 -2.90 -19.68 -14.98
N TYR A 177 -3.52 -20.21 -13.93
CA TYR A 177 -2.81 -21.04 -12.93
C TYR A 177 -3.02 -22.54 -13.10
N GLY A 178 -4.06 -22.95 -13.85
CA GLY A 178 -4.45 -24.35 -13.98
C GLY A 178 -4.96 -24.95 -12.65
N ILE A 179 -5.68 -24.16 -11.86
CA ILE A 179 -6.24 -24.53 -10.55
C ILE A 179 -7.75 -24.39 -10.54
N THR A 180 -8.42 -24.98 -9.56
CA THR A 180 -9.83 -24.69 -9.28
C THR A 180 -9.91 -23.48 -8.35
N ILE A 181 -10.78 -22.54 -8.69
CA ILE A 181 -11.01 -21.32 -7.92
C ILE A 181 -12.35 -21.43 -7.19
N ASN A 182 -12.32 -21.22 -5.88
CA ASN A 182 -13.50 -21.10 -5.03
C ASN A 182 -13.89 -19.63 -4.90
N ILE A 183 -15.18 -19.35 -4.71
CA ILE A 183 -15.71 -18.00 -4.47
C ILE A 183 -16.42 -18.00 -3.13
N GLU A 184 -16.10 -17.04 -2.27
CA GLU A 184 -16.71 -16.86 -0.95
C GLU A 184 -17.04 -15.39 -0.72
N GLU A 185 -18.19 -15.11 -0.09
CA GLU A 185 -18.48 -13.77 0.45
C GLU A 185 -17.69 -13.57 1.75
N VAL A 186 -17.11 -12.39 1.91
CA VAL A 186 -16.28 -12.05 3.08
C VAL A 186 -16.60 -10.65 3.57
N GLU A 187 -16.55 -10.48 4.89
CA GLU A 187 -16.60 -9.16 5.55
C GLU A 187 -15.22 -8.73 6.05
N ASP A 188 -14.23 -9.64 6.03
CA ASP A 188 -12.88 -9.46 6.55
C ASP A 188 -11.87 -10.17 5.61
N PRO A 189 -10.70 -9.57 5.30
CA PRO A 189 -10.19 -8.28 5.81
C PRO A 189 -10.88 -7.05 5.20
N VAL A 190 -11.58 -7.24 4.08
CA VAL A 190 -12.36 -6.21 3.39
C VAL A 190 -13.69 -6.81 2.94
N LYS A 191 -14.76 -6.01 2.99
CA LYS A 191 -16.09 -6.45 2.57
C LYS A 191 -16.15 -6.64 1.05
N GLY A 192 -16.61 -7.81 0.62
CA GLY A 192 -16.77 -8.13 -0.80
C GLY A 192 -16.84 -9.63 -1.04
N ILE A 193 -16.24 -10.08 -2.13
CA ILE A 193 -16.03 -11.52 -2.37
C ILE A 193 -14.55 -11.81 -2.56
N VAL A 194 -14.13 -13.02 -2.17
CA VAL A 194 -12.79 -13.53 -2.41
C VAL A 194 -12.85 -14.73 -3.33
N LEU A 195 -12.05 -14.69 -4.38
CA LEU A 195 -11.74 -15.82 -5.25
C LEU A 195 -10.41 -16.40 -4.81
N HIS A 196 -10.34 -17.69 -4.48
CA HIS A 196 -9.10 -18.29 -3.99
C HIS A 196 -8.85 -19.71 -4.50
N GLY A 197 -7.58 -20.06 -4.62
CA GLY A 197 -7.14 -21.40 -5.00
C GLY A 197 -5.66 -21.62 -4.73
N THR A 198 -5.27 -22.90 -4.73
CA THR A 198 -3.87 -23.31 -4.51
C THR A 198 -3.52 -24.46 -5.43
N LYS A 199 -2.31 -24.41 -6.01
CA LYS A 199 -1.83 -25.38 -7.00
C LYS A 199 -1.18 -26.60 -6.35
N GLY A 200 -1.89 -27.36 -5.52
CA GLY A 200 -1.35 -28.57 -4.89
C GLY A 200 -1.04 -28.36 -3.40
N LYS A 201 0.04 -28.99 -2.91
CA LYS A 201 0.42 -29.06 -1.49
C LYS A 201 1.94 -29.03 -1.24
N ASN A 202 2.75 -28.77 -2.26
CA ASN A 202 4.18 -28.53 -2.09
C ASN A 202 4.40 -27.15 -1.48
N TRP A 203 5.52 -27.00 -0.78
CA TRP A 203 5.89 -25.75 -0.10
C TRP A 203 5.97 -24.56 -1.07
N ASP A 204 6.37 -24.80 -2.32
CA ASP A 204 6.49 -23.82 -3.40
C ASP A 204 5.26 -23.77 -4.32
N ASP A 205 4.16 -24.44 -3.99
CA ASP A 205 2.94 -24.36 -4.79
C ASP A 205 2.29 -22.98 -4.61
N ILE A 206 1.89 -22.38 -5.74
CA ILE A 206 1.29 -21.05 -5.78
C ILE A 206 -0.09 -21.04 -5.10
N VAL A 207 -0.29 -20.04 -4.27
CA VAL A 207 -1.56 -19.62 -3.68
C VAL A 207 -1.98 -18.31 -4.33
N VAL A 208 -3.22 -18.23 -4.78
CA VAL A 208 -3.81 -17.00 -5.32
C VAL A 208 -5.07 -16.67 -4.53
N ARG A 209 -5.21 -15.41 -4.13
CA ARG A 209 -6.42 -14.83 -3.55
C ARG A 209 -6.74 -13.55 -4.28
N CYS A 210 -7.97 -13.35 -4.72
CA CYS A 210 -8.40 -12.16 -5.43
C CYS A 210 -9.67 -11.63 -4.78
N TYR A 211 -9.58 -10.45 -4.16
CA TYR A 211 -10.71 -9.79 -3.55
C TYR A 211 -11.37 -8.87 -4.57
N LEU A 212 -12.69 -8.97 -4.71
CA LEU A 212 -13.50 -8.03 -5.48
C LEU A 212 -14.29 -7.16 -4.51
N VAL A 213 -14.03 -5.86 -4.55
CA VAL A 213 -14.57 -4.88 -3.61
C VAL A 213 -15.31 -3.80 -4.39
N ASP A 214 -16.53 -3.46 -3.97
CA ASP A 214 -17.33 -2.43 -4.64
C ASP A 214 -16.64 -1.07 -4.45
N ASN A 215 -16.45 -0.31 -5.54
CA ASN A 215 -15.78 0.98 -5.46
C ASN A 215 -16.70 2.13 -4.98
N THR A 216 -17.95 1.81 -4.62
CA THR A 216 -19.06 2.69 -4.21
C THR A 216 -19.56 3.66 -5.29
N GLN A 217 -19.04 3.52 -6.51
CA GLN A 217 -19.24 4.42 -7.65
C GLN A 217 -19.64 3.64 -8.92
N GLY A 218 -20.16 2.42 -8.77
CA GLY A 218 -20.61 1.59 -9.89
C GLY A 218 -19.50 0.84 -10.63
N GLY A 219 -18.34 0.66 -10.00
CA GLY A 219 -17.22 -0.16 -10.44
C GLY A 219 -16.72 -1.10 -9.34
N THR A 220 -15.62 -1.79 -9.61
CA THR A 220 -15.06 -2.81 -8.71
C THR A 220 -13.54 -2.66 -8.62
N PHE A 221 -13.00 -2.66 -7.41
CA PHE A 221 -11.59 -2.91 -7.16
C PHE A 221 -11.31 -4.41 -7.23
N ILE A 222 -10.23 -4.78 -7.93
CA ILE A 222 -9.70 -6.13 -8.03
C ILE A 222 -8.36 -6.13 -7.30
N ILE A 223 -8.28 -6.90 -6.20
CA ILE A 223 -7.08 -6.96 -5.36
C ILE A 223 -6.54 -8.39 -5.35
N LYS A 224 -5.56 -8.66 -6.22
CA LYS A 224 -4.94 -9.98 -6.43
C LYS A 224 -3.70 -10.13 -5.57
N GLN A 225 -3.70 -11.10 -4.66
CA GLN A 225 -2.55 -11.56 -3.91
C GLN A 225 -2.03 -12.86 -4.51
N GLN A 226 -0.72 -12.94 -4.70
CA GLN A 226 -0.01 -14.17 -5.05
C GLN A 226 1.13 -14.40 -4.07
N TYR A 227 1.26 -15.64 -3.61
CA TYR A 227 2.40 -16.13 -2.83
C TYR A 227 2.48 -17.65 -2.98
N PHE A 228 3.40 -18.30 -2.26
CA PHE A 228 3.52 -19.77 -2.24
C PHE A 228 3.12 -20.34 -0.88
N LEU A 229 2.84 -21.64 -0.80
CA LEU A 229 2.23 -22.26 0.37
C LEU A 229 3.03 -22.03 1.66
N GLU A 230 4.35 -22.19 1.63
CA GLU A 230 5.25 -21.92 2.79
C GLU A 230 5.22 -20.43 3.21
N ALA A 231 4.94 -19.52 2.27
CA ALA A 231 4.86 -18.09 2.51
C ALA A 231 3.48 -17.63 3.03
N ALA A 232 2.52 -18.53 3.21
CA ALA A 232 1.16 -18.16 3.60
C ALA A 232 1.09 -17.52 5.01
N GLU A 233 1.85 -18.04 5.98
CA GLU A 233 1.84 -17.52 7.36
C GLU A 233 2.59 -16.20 7.50
N GLY A 234 3.63 -15.98 6.69
CA GLY A 234 4.37 -14.72 6.63
C GLY A 234 3.74 -13.70 5.68
N PHE A 235 3.96 -13.87 4.37
CA PHE A 235 3.50 -12.92 3.35
C PHE A 235 1.97 -12.88 3.22
N GLY A 236 1.31 -14.04 3.29
CA GLY A 236 -0.15 -14.10 3.22
C GLY A 236 -0.82 -13.32 4.35
N HIS A 237 -0.30 -13.43 5.58
CA HIS A 237 -0.82 -12.69 6.72
C HIS A 237 -0.53 -11.19 6.62
N ARG A 238 0.68 -10.79 6.19
CA ARG A 238 1.02 -9.37 5.98
C ARG A 238 0.14 -8.73 4.92
N PHE A 239 -0.11 -9.39 3.79
CA PHE A 239 -1.03 -8.88 2.78
C PHE A 239 -2.48 -8.80 3.27
N TYR A 240 -2.90 -9.75 4.09
CA TYR A 240 -4.20 -9.71 4.74
C TYR A 240 -4.32 -8.52 5.72
N ASN A 241 -3.27 -8.20 6.49
CA ASN A 241 -3.25 -7.02 7.36
C ASN A 241 -3.20 -5.70 6.59
N MET A 242 -2.45 -5.62 5.49
CA MET A 242 -2.49 -4.46 4.59
C MET A 242 -3.92 -4.23 4.08
N LEU A 243 -4.64 -5.30 3.71
CA LEU A 243 -6.03 -5.18 3.27
C LEU A 243 -7.00 -4.71 4.36
N LYS A 244 -6.74 -4.98 5.65
CA LYS A 244 -7.56 -4.41 6.74
C LYS A 244 -7.46 -2.90 6.84
N GLU A 245 -6.37 -2.35 6.32
CA GLU A 245 -6.05 -0.93 6.30
C GLU A 245 -6.37 -0.27 4.95
N PHE A 246 -6.97 -1.04 4.02
CA PHE A 246 -7.42 -0.55 2.72
C PHE A 246 -8.70 0.27 2.90
N GLU A 247 -8.64 1.53 2.51
CA GLU A 247 -9.79 2.44 2.60
C GLU A 247 -9.99 3.19 1.28
N ILE A 248 -11.23 3.20 0.79
CA ILE A 248 -11.59 3.90 -0.44
C ILE A 248 -11.73 5.40 -0.13
N VAL A 249 -11.00 6.23 -0.86
CA VAL A 249 -11.04 7.69 -0.75
C VAL A 249 -11.58 8.27 -2.06
N THR A 250 -12.89 8.51 -2.09
CA THR A 250 -13.54 9.15 -3.24
C THR A 250 -13.24 10.64 -3.26
N GLU A 251 -13.07 11.21 -4.46
CA GLU A 251 -13.19 12.66 -4.64
C GLU A 251 -14.69 13.01 -4.57
N GLU A 252 -15.09 13.88 -3.64
CA GLU A 252 -16.44 14.46 -3.70
C GLU A 252 -16.48 15.44 -4.90
N GLU A 253 -17.51 15.32 -5.75
CA GLU A 253 -17.79 16.26 -6.86
C GLU A 253 -18.13 17.67 -6.37
#